data_AF-A0A522PDM9-F1
#
_entry.id   AF-A0A522PDM9-F1
#
_cell.length_a   1.000
_cell.length_b   1.000
_cell.length_c   1.000
_cell.angle_alpha   90.00
_cell.angle_beta   90.00
_cell.angle_gamma   90.00
#
_symmetry.space_group_name_H-M   'P 1'
#
loop_
_entity.id
_entity.type
_entity.pdbx_description
1 polymer ?
#
loop_
_entity_poly.entity_id
_entity_poly.type
_entity_poly.pdbx_seq_one_letter_code
_entity_poly.pdbx_strand_id
1 'polypeptide(L)'
;MTIELHLAAALAAALCARLDLPPGGEDAVAAALAPAVAELDGADRRYRAAVRATLPAAKAEEMLRLMAAFRVNVHEVREHVRREIDAIYRRFGKTYGDFDPLDTYVPSAGGVSHADGIRAADAADRGRRDVQRLRGEVNAVLLALLTHGEVEALTVAKQERRTAFERIIETHVGSHASEVQERRRAVTELAALADGWY
;
A
#
# COMPACT_ATOMS: atom_id res chain seq x y z
N MET A 1 17.07 -2.99 5.63
CA MET A 1 15.64 -3.20 5.94
C MET A 1 14.94 -3.63 4.66
N THR A 2 14.18 -4.71 4.65
CA THR A 2 13.47 -5.24 3.46
C THR A 2 12.14 -4.50 3.28
N ILE A 3 11.58 -4.51 2.06
CA ILE A 3 10.25 -3.91 1.74
C ILE A 3 9.14 -4.44 2.68
N GLU A 4 9.24 -5.71 3.09
CA GLU A 4 8.34 -6.39 4.03
C GLU A 4 8.29 -5.70 5.41
N LEU A 5 9.44 -5.24 5.92
CA LEU A 5 9.52 -4.52 7.20
C LEU A 5 8.88 -3.12 7.12
N HIS A 6 8.91 -2.49 5.93
CA HIS A 6 8.29 -1.18 5.73
C HIS A 6 6.76 -1.28 5.64
N LEU A 7 6.23 -2.34 5.03
CA LEU A 7 4.77 -2.52 4.93
C LEU A 7 4.13 -2.82 6.29
N ALA A 8 4.73 -3.68 7.11
CA ALA A 8 4.20 -3.98 8.45
C ALA A 8 4.12 -2.72 9.32
N ALA A 9 5.18 -1.89 9.31
CA ALA A 9 5.22 -0.63 10.05
C ALA A 9 4.19 0.39 9.51
N ALA A 10 4.05 0.49 8.18
CA ALA A 10 3.04 1.35 7.56
C ALA A 10 1.61 0.92 7.91
N LEU A 11 1.31 -0.39 7.89
CA LEU A 11 0.02 -0.93 8.30
C LEU A 11 -0.25 -0.71 9.78
N ALA A 12 0.77 -0.82 10.64
CA ALA A 12 0.64 -0.56 12.07
C ALA A 12 0.33 0.91 12.36
N ALA A 13 1.10 1.84 11.78
CA ALA A 13 0.85 3.28 11.88
C ALA A 13 -0.56 3.63 11.40
N ALA A 14 -0.95 3.08 10.25
CA ALA A 14 -2.28 3.23 9.67
C ALA A 14 -3.40 2.70 10.58
N LEU A 15 -3.21 1.52 11.18
CA LEU A 15 -4.18 0.88 12.08
C LEU A 15 -4.35 1.67 13.37
N CYS A 16 -3.24 2.00 14.04
CA CYS A 16 -3.23 2.79 15.28
C CYS A 16 -3.97 4.11 15.08
N ALA A 17 -3.72 4.79 13.97
CA ALA A 17 -4.29 6.10 13.72
C ALA A 17 -5.77 6.06 13.29
N ARG A 18 -6.22 4.97 12.64
CA ARG A 18 -7.63 4.78 12.23
C ARG A 18 -8.54 4.36 13.37
N LEU A 19 -8.00 3.64 14.36
CA LEU A 19 -8.70 3.15 15.54
C LEU A 19 -8.41 3.97 16.81
N ASP A 20 -7.72 5.11 16.67
CA ASP A 20 -7.32 5.98 17.78
C ASP A 20 -6.65 5.22 18.94
N LEU A 21 -5.78 4.27 18.59
CA LEU A 21 -5.06 3.47 19.58
C LEU A 21 -4.04 4.33 20.34
N PRO A 22 -3.73 4.00 21.61
CA PRO A 22 -2.75 4.75 22.39
C PRO A 22 -1.38 4.85 21.69
N PRO A 23 -0.71 6.01 21.78
CA PRO A 23 0.61 6.20 21.18
C PRO A 23 1.67 5.30 21.83
N GLY A 24 2.67 4.89 21.05
CA GLY A 24 3.78 4.05 21.53
C GLY A 24 3.52 2.54 21.42
N GLY A 25 2.41 2.14 20.79
CA GLY A 25 2.07 0.74 20.51
C GLY A 25 2.44 0.27 19.10
N GLU A 26 2.87 1.18 18.23
CA GLU A 26 3.06 0.93 16.79
C GLU A 26 4.05 -0.21 16.52
N ASP A 27 5.17 -0.29 17.26
CA ASP A 27 6.16 -1.36 17.11
C ASP A 27 5.59 -2.74 17.46
N ALA A 28 4.78 -2.83 18.52
CA ALA A 28 4.14 -4.07 18.93
C ALA A 28 3.06 -4.50 17.93
N VAL A 29 2.30 -3.54 17.40
CA VAL A 29 1.32 -3.78 16.34
C VAL A 29 2.02 -4.21 15.04
N ALA A 30 3.14 -3.58 14.68
CA ALA A 30 3.93 -3.94 13.50
C ALA A 30 4.46 -5.38 13.62
N ALA A 31 4.97 -5.77 14.79
CA ALA A 31 5.40 -7.14 15.05
C ALA A 31 4.24 -8.14 14.93
N ALA A 32 3.04 -7.78 15.40
CA ALA A 32 1.84 -8.60 15.27
C ALA A 32 1.33 -8.71 13.82
N LEU A 33 1.55 -7.69 12.99
CA LEU A 33 1.17 -7.66 11.57
C LEU A 33 2.20 -8.28 10.63
N ALA A 34 3.43 -8.55 11.09
CA ALA A 34 4.47 -9.16 10.25
C ALA A 34 4.05 -10.53 9.64
N PRO A 35 3.36 -11.43 10.37
CA PRO A 35 2.79 -12.64 9.77
C PRO A 35 1.75 -12.36 8.68
N ALA A 36 0.90 -11.34 8.86
CA ALA A 36 -0.04 -10.91 7.83
C ALA A 36 0.70 -10.50 6.55
N VAL A 37 1.78 -9.72 6.65
CA VAL A 37 2.59 -9.34 5.47
C VAL A 37 3.13 -10.55 4.73
N ALA A 38 3.65 -11.56 5.43
CA ALA A 38 4.12 -12.80 4.80
C ALA A 38 2.99 -13.57 4.08
N GLU A 39 1.76 -13.54 4.62
CA GLU A 39 0.58 -14.11 3.97
C GLU A 39 0.14 -13.30 2.74
N LEU A 40 0.23 -11.97 2.78
CA LEU A 40 -0.01 -11.08 1.64
C LEU A 40 0.97 -11.37 0.49
N ASP A 41 2.25 -11.57 0.80
CA ASP A 41 3.25 -12.00 -0.18
C ASP A 41 2.88 -13.35 -0.80
N GLY A 42 2.34 -14.26 0.00
CA GLY A 42 1.82 -15.54 -0.47
C GLY A 42 0.64 -15.38 -1.44
N ALA A 43 -0.29 -14.47 -1.14
CA ALA A 43 -1.41 -14.15 -2.01
C ALA A 43 -0.95 -13.49 -3.33
N ASP A 44 0.02 -12.57 -3.28
CA ASP A 44 0.61 -12.00 -4.49
C ASP A 44 1.38 -13.02 -5.34
N ARG A 45 2.12 -13.95 -4.71
CA ARG A 45 2.76 -15.07 -5.44
C ARG A 45 1.72 -15.94 -6.17
N ARG A 46 0.57 -16.22 -5.54
CA ARG A 46 -0.54 -16.93 -6.19
C ARG A 46 -1.11 -16.16 -7.37
N TYR A 47 -1.28 -14.85 -7.25
CA TYR A 47 -1.70 -14.00 -8.37
C TYR A 47 -0.71 -14.05 -9.53
N ARG A 48 0.59 -13.93 -9.26
CA ARG A 48 1.63 -14.06 -10.30
C ARG A 48 1.65 -15.45 -10.94
N ALA A 49 1.37 -16.51 -10.18
CA ALA A 49 1.21 -17.85 -10.74
C ALA A 49 -0.04 -17.95 -11.64
N ALA A 50 -1.16 -17.34 -11.24
CA ALA A 50 -2.36 -17.26 -12.07
C ALA A 50 -2.09 -16.54 -13.39
N VAL A 51 -1.34 -15.42 -13.38
CA VAL A 51 -0.90 -14.73 -14.61
C VAL A 51 -0.19 -15.70 -15.58
N ARG A 52 0.75 -16.51 -15.06
CA ARG A 52 1.47 -17.52 -15.87
C ARG A 52 0.59 -18.65 -16.37
N ALA A 53 -0.45 -19.02 -15.62
CA ALA A 53 -1.39 -20.05 -16.02
C ALA A 53 -2.41 -19.55 -17.07
N THR A 54 -2.75 -18.27 -17.03
CA THR A 54 -3.75 -17.66 -17.91
C THR A 54 -3.18 -17.23 -19.25
N LEU A 55 -1.95 -16.69 -19.28
CA LEU A 55 -1.37 -16.07 -20.47
C LEU A 55 -0.36 -16.99 -21.19
N PRO A 56 -0.18 -16.82 -22.51
CA PRO A 56 0.99 -17.35 -23.20
C PRO A 56 2.29 -16.90 -22.53
N ALA A 57 3.28 -17.79 -22.45
CA ALA A 57 4.51 -17.58 -21.66
C ALA A 57 5.20 -16.23 -21.92
N ALA A 58 5.33 -15.82 -23.19
CA ALA A 58 5.94 -14.53 -23.54
C ALA A 58 5.15 -13.33 -23.00
N LYS A 59 3.81 -13.36 -23.07
CA LYS A 59 2.95 -12.30 -22.52
C LYS A 59 2.97 -12.29 -21.00
N ALA A 60 2.97 -13.46 -20.38
CA ALA A 60 3.03 -13.60 -18.92
C ALA A 60 4.30 -12.95 -18.37
N GLU A 61 5.47 -13.30 -18.92
CA GLU A 61 6.73 -12.76 -18.44
C GLU A 61 6.86 -11.25 -18.70
N GLU A 62 6.36 -10.76 -19.85
CA GLU A 62 6.36 -9.32 -20.12
C GLU A 62 5.44 -8.55 -19.16
N MET A 63 4.23 -9.05 -18.90
CA MET A 63 3.32 -8.46 -17.92
C MET A 63 3.94 -8.44 -16.52
N LEU A 64 4.52 -9.56 -16.07
CA LEU A 64 5.15 -9.67 -14.76
C LEU A 64 6.37 -8.74 -14.63
N ARG A 65 7.14 -8.57 -15.71
CA ARG A 65 8.26 -7.61 -15.79
C ARG A 65 7.76 -6.17 -15.65
N LEU A 66 6.69 -5.81 -16.37
CA LEU A 66 6.07 -4.47 -16.28
C LEU A 66 5.53 -4.19 -14.88
N MET A 67 4.86 -5.16 -14.25
CA MET A 67 4.38 -5.04 -12.87
C MET A 67 5.53 -4.91 -11.86
N ALA A 68 6.62 -5.65 -12.04
CA ALA A 68 7.79 -5.54 -11.18
C ALA A 68 8.46 -4.16 -11.31
N ALA A 69 8.62 -3.65 -12.53
CA ALA A 69 9.13 -2.31 -12.78
C ALA A 69 8.22 -1.23 -12.18
N PHE A 70 6.89 -1.38 -12.33
CA PHE A 70 5.92 -0.49 -11.71
C PHE A 70 6.10 -0.41 -10.19
N ARG A 71 6.21 -1.55 -9.50
CA ARG A 71 6.45 -1.59 -8.04
C ARG A 71 7.72 -0.85 -7.64
N VAL A 72 8.82 -1.04 -8.37
CA VAL A 72 10.09 -0.35 -8.10
C VAL A 72 9.89 1.17 -8.24
N ASN A 73 9.28 1.61 -9.35
CA ASN A 73 9.05 3.03 -9.59
C ASN A 73 8.11 3.66 -8.53
N VAL A 74 7.06 2.94 -8.11
CA VAL A 74 6.16 3.42 -7.03
C VAL A 74 6.90 3.51 -5.70
N HIS A 75 7.79 2.55 -5.40
CA HIS A 75 8.62 2.62 -4.21
C HIS A 75 9.53 3.86 -4.24
N GLU A 76 10.15 4.18 -5.38
CA GLU A 76 10.95 5.40 -5.54
C GLU A 76 10.14 6.68 -5.32
N VAL A 77 8.91 6.74 -5.86
CA VAL A 77 7.99 7.86 -5.60
C VAL A 77 7.68 7.97 -4.10
N ARG A 78 7.37 6.85 -3.44
CA ARG A 78 7.09 6.81 -2.00
C ARG A 78 8.29 7.33 -1.19
N GLU A 79 9.50 6.87 -1.47
CA GLU A 79 10.73 7.31 -0.78
C GLU A 79 11.08 8.77 -1.08
N HIS A 80 10.77 9.27 -2.28
CA HIS A 80 10.93 10.68 -2.60
C HIS A 80 9.98 11.56 -1.77
N VAL A 81 8.69 11.23 -1.75
CA VAL A 81 7.68 11.98 -0.98
C VAL A 81 7.97 11.90 0.51
N ARG A 82 8.35 10.72 1.03
CA ARG A 82 8.75 10.54 2.44
C ARG A 82 9.85 11.53 2.82
N ARG A 83 10.92 11.61 2.02
CA ARG A 83 12.05 12.52 2.28
C ARG A 83 11.62 13.99 2.31
N GLU A 84 10.72 14.40 1.42
CA GLU A 84 10.17 15.76 1.43
C GLU A 84 9.39 16.04 2.72
N ILE A 85 8.46 15.15 3.09
CA ILE A 85 7.63 15.32 4.29
C ILE A 85 8.49 15.27 5.57
N ASP A 86 9.46 14.36 5.66
CA ASP A 86 10.36 14.28 6.81
C ASP A 86 11.22 15.55 6.96
N ALA A 87 11.64 16.17 5.85
CA ALA A 87 12.35 17.45 5.91
C ALA A 87 11.45 18.58 6.46
N ILE A 88 10.14 18.51 6.18
CA ILE A 88 9.16 19.44 6.74
C ILE A 88 9.04 19.23 8.25
N TYR A 89 8.80 17.99 8.70
CA TYR A 89 8.56 17.66 10.11
C TYR A 89 9.79 17.90 10.99
N ARG A 90 10.99 17.62 10.47
CA ARG A 90 12.26 17.85 11.19
C ARG A 90 12.48 19.30 11.61
N ARG A 91 11.96 20.28 10.86
CA ARG A 91 12.03 21.72 11.23
C ARG A 91 11.31 22.04 12.54
N PHE A 92 10.41 21.17 12.98
CA PHE A 92 9.63 21.30 14.20
C PHE A 92 10.04 20.29 15.28
N GLY A 93 11.18 19.60 15.11
CA GLY A 93 11.63 18.56 16.03
C GLY A 93 10.74 17.31 16.01
N LYS A 94 10.09 17.02 14.87
CA LYS A 94 9.15 15.92 14.68
C LYS A 94 9.59 14.98 13.57
N THR A 95 8.97 13.80 13.53
CA THR A 95 9.13 12.78 12.47
C THR A 95 7.77 12.46 11.88
N TYR A 96 7.72 12.18 10.57
CA TYR A 96 6.50 11.66 9.95
C TYR A 96 6.19 10.22 10.43
N GLY A 97 7.23 9.50 10.86
CA GLY A 97 7.12 8.13 11.36
C GLY A 97 6.95 7.12 10.24
N ASP A 98 6.41 5.95 10.57
CA ASP A 98 6.24 4.84 9.63
C ASP A 98 5.01 4.97 8.73
N PHE A 99 4.25 6.05 8.87
CA PHE A 99 3.13 6.34 7.98
C PHE A 99 3.55 6.28 6.53
N ASP A 100 2.66 5.75 5.73
CA ASP A 100 2.81 5.71 4.29
C ASP A 100 2.55 7.11 3.71
N PRO A 101 3.53 7.75 3.05
CA PRO A 101 3.40 9.12 2.59
C PRO A 101 2.42 9.28 1.41
N LEU A 102 1.93 8.18 0.83
CA LEU A 102 0.92 8.18 -0.22
C LEU A 102 -0.49 7.84 0.30
N ASP A 103 -0.61 7.39 1.55
CA ASP A 103 -1.90 7.16 2.20
C ASP A 103 -2.69 8.48 2.29
N THR A 104 -4.01 8.37 2.31
CA THR A 104 -4.90 9.51 2.51
C THR A 104 -4.94 9.94 3.96
N TYR A 105 -4.56 9.05 4.88
CA TYR A 105 -4.39 9.39 6.29
C TYR A 105 -3.10 10.19 6.49
N VAL A 106 -3.23 11.42 6.96
CA VAL A 106 -2.09 12.28 7.33
C VAL A 106 -2.01 12.34 8.85
N PRO A 107 -0.87 11.99 9.48
CA PRO A 107 -0.70 12.12 10.92
C PRO A 107 -0.91 13.56 11.39
N SER A 108 -1.37 13.73 12.63
CA SER A 108 -1.69 15.04 13.19
C SER A 108 -0.55 16.05 12.99
N ALA A 109 -0.85 17.14 12.28
CA ALA A 109 0.06 18.26 12.07
C ALA A 109 0.11 19.22 13.28
N GLY A 110 -0.42 18.84 14.44
CA GLY A 110 -0.38 19.67 15.65
C GLY A 110 1.05 20.15 15.92
N GLY A 111 1.26 21.45 16.12
CA GLY A 111 2.61 22.03 16.30
C GLY A 111 3.46 22.18 15.03
N VAL A 112 2.95 21.79 13.85
CA VAL A 112 3.48 22.18 12.53
C VAL A 112 2.74 23.44 12.08
N SER A 113 3.41 24.36 11.39
CA SER A 113 2.74 25.53 10.82
C SER A 113 1.69 25.11 9.79
N HIS A 114 0.58 25.84 9.68
CA HIS A 114 -0.46 25.54 8.69
C HIS A 114 0.10 25.45 7.26
N ALA A 115 0.99 26.38 6.90
CA ALA A 115 1.64 26.40 5.58
C ALA A 115 2.50 25.15 5.34
N ASP A 116 3.19 24.65 6.36
CA ASP A 116 4.00 23.45 6.25
C ASP A 116 3.17 22.17 6.24
N GLY A 117 2.02 22.17 6.93
CA GLY A 117 1.00 21.12 6.78
C GLY A 117 0.46 21.04 5.35
N ILE A 118 0.16 22.18 4.73
CA ILE A 118 -0.24 22.24 3.31
C ILE A 118 0.87 21.70 2.41
N ARG A 119 2.13 22.11 2.62
CA ARG A 119 3.26 21.62 1.81
C ARG A 119 3.44 20.10 1.88
N ALA A 120 3.22 19.50 3.05
CA ALA A 120 3.26 18.05 3.22
C ALA A 120 2.10 17.37 2.47
N ALA A 121 0.89 17.91 2.55
CA ALA A 121 -0.26 17.42 1.79
C ALA A 121 -0.04 17.54 0.27
N ASP A 122 0.49 18.67 -0.20
CA ASP A 122 0.83 18.89 -1.61
C ASP A 122 1.88 17.90 -2.11
N ALA A 123 2.88 17.54 -1.29
CA ALA A 123 3.88 16.54 -1.62
C ALA A 123 3.24 15.15 -1.80
N ALA A 124 2.36 14.75 -0.87
CA ALA A 124 1.60 13.50 -0.98
C ALA A 124 0.71 13.47 -2.23
N ASP A 125 0.03 14.59 -2.55
CA ASP A 125 -0.79 14.71 -3.76
C ASP A 125 0.02 14.61 -5.05
N ARG A 126 1.20 15.25 -5.13
CA ARG A 126 2.10 15.09 -6.27
C ARG A 126 2.52 13.63 -6.42
N GLY A 127 2.94 12.98 -5.34
CA GLY A 127 3.30 11.56 -5.35
C GLY A 127 2.16 10.66 -5.84
N ARG A 128 0.93 10.89 -5.36
CA ARG A 128 -0.24 10.15 -5.84
C ARG A 128 -0.47 10.35 -7.34
N ARG A 129 -0.32 11.57 -7.86
CA ARG A 129 -0.43 11.84 -9.31
C ARG A 129 0.65 11.12 -10.11
N ASP A 130 1.89 11.08 -9.61
CA ASP A 130 2.97 10.34 -10.25
C ASP A 130 2.70 8.83 -10.30
N VAL A 131 2.19 8.25 -9.21
CA VAL A 131 1.76 6.84 -9.20
C VAL A 131 0.62 6.59 -10.20
N GLN A 132 -0.36 7.49 -10.30
CA GLN A 132 -1.44 7.35 -11.28
C GLN A 132 -0.92 7.47 -12.73
N ARG A 133 0.05 8.35 -12.99
CA ARG A 133 0.71 8.45 -14.30
C ARG A 133 1.43 7.14 -14.66
N LEU A 134 2.28 6.63 -13.76
CA LEU A 134 2.99 5.35 -13.93
C LEU A 134 2.01 4.20 -14.18
N ARG A 135 0.89 4.17 -13.45
CA ARG A 135 -0.16 3.16 -13.63
C ARG A 135 -0.81 3.28 -15.01
N GLY A 136 -1.09 4.51 -15.46
CA GLY A 136 -1.61 4.77 -16.79
C GLY A 136 -0.70 4.28 -17.90
N GLU A 137 0.61 4.54 -17.78
CA GLU A 137 1.64 4.09 -18.73
C GLU A 137 1.68 2.56 -18.84
N VAL A 138 1.73 1.87 -17.70
CA VAL A 138 1.74 0.39 -17.66
C VAL A 138 0.45 -0.19 -18.22
N ASN A 139 -0.71 0.36 -17.81
CA ASN A 139 -2.01 -0.11 -18.31
C ASN A 139 -2.15 0.08 -19.82
N ALA A 140 -1.64 1.19 -20.38
CA ALA A 140 -1.65 1.41 -21.82
C ALA A 140 -0.87 0.32 -22.57
N VAL A 141 0.29 -0.07 -22.06
CA VAL A 141 1.09 -1.17 -22.64
C VAL A 141 0.36 -2.51 -22.50
N LEU A 142 -0.21 -2.80 -21.33
CA LEU A 142 -0.93 -4.06 -21.09
C LEU A 142 -2.18 -4.19 -21.96
N LEU A 143 -2.92 -3.09 -22.18
CA LEU A 143 -4.11 -3.10 -23.05
C LEU A 143 -3.76 -3.32 -24.53
N ALA A 144 -2.55 -2.95 -24.96
CA ALA A 144 -2.07 -3.28 -26.30
C ALA A 144 -1.57 -4.74 -26.42
N LEU A 145 -1.09 -5.32 -25.32
CA LEU A 145 -0.54 -6.67 -25.26
C LEU A 145 -1.62 -7.76 -25.10
N LEU A 146 -2.67 -7.45 -24.34
CA LEU A 146 -3.69 -8.40 -23.90
C LEU A 146 -4.98 -8.28 -24.72
N THR A 147 -5.59 -9.42 -24.99
CA THR A 147 -6.93 -9.51 -25.55
C THR A 147 -7.98 -9.25 -24.47
N HIS A 148 -9.21 -8.96 -24.89
CA HIS A 148 -10.32 -8.73 -23.97
C HIS A 148 -10.54 -9.91 -23.01
N GLY A 149 -10.58 -11.15 -23.52
CA GLY A 149 -10.77 -12.34 -22.68
C GLY A 149 -9.61 -12.59 -21.70
N GLU A 150 -8.37 -12.28 -22.09
CA GLU A 150 -7.23 -12.32 -21.17
C GLU A 150 -7.38 -11.28 -20.05
N VAL A 151 -7.83 -10.07 -20.37
CA VAL A 151 -8.09 -9.01 -19.37
C VAL A 151 -9.20 -9.41 -18.39
N GLU A 152 -10.30 -10.00 -18.88
CA GLU A 152 -11.39 -10.48 -18.02
C GLU A 152 -10.91 -11.57 -17.06
N ALA A 153 -10.20 -12.58 -17.56
CA ALA A 153 -9.65 -13.66 -16.74
C ALA A 153 -8.67 -13.15 -15.66
N LEU A 154 -7.78 -12.21 -16.02
CA LEU A 154 -6.85 -11.61 -15.09
C LEU A 154 -7.52 -10.67 -14.08
N THR A 155 -8.66 -10.08 -14.43
CA THR A 155 -9.48 -9.28 -13.52
C THR A 155 -10.04 -10.15 -12.40
N VAL A 156 -10.51 -11.36 -12.72
CA VAL A 156 -10.95 -12.33 -11.71
C VAL A 156 -9.79 -12.70 -10.77
N ALA A 157 -8.62 -13.04 -11.32
CA ALA A 157 -7.45 -13.37 -10.51
C ALA A 157 -7.00 -12.19 -9.61
N LYS A 158 -7.11 -10.95 -10.09
CA LYS A 158 -6.83 -9.75 -9.31
C LYS A 158 -7.86 -9.54 -8.19
N GLN A 159 -9.13 -9.80 -8.46
CA GLN A 159 -10.19 -9.72 -7.46
C GLN A 159 -10.05 -10.78 -6.36
N GLU A 160 -9.59 -11.99 -6.72
CA GLU A 160 -9.25 -13.04 -5.75
C GLU A 160 -8.08 -12.62 -4.85
N ARG A 161 -7.03 -12.00 -5.42
CA ARG A 161 -5.91 -11.44 -4.64
C ARG A 161 -6.41 -10.42 -3.61
N ARG A 162 -7.23 -9.47 -4.06
CA ARG A 162 -7.81 -8.43 -3.19
C ARG A 162 -8.66 -9.04 -2.07
N THR A 163 -9.51 -10.01 -2.40
CA THR A 163 -10.35 -10.71 -1.43
C THR A 163 -9.49 -11.46 -0.40
N ALA A 164 -8.38 -12.06 -0.83
CA ALA A 164 -7.42 -12.70 0.08
C ALA A 164 -6.77 -11.68 1.01
N PHE A 165 -6.37 -10.51 0.49
CA PHE A 165 -5.80 -9.43 1.30
C PHE A 165 -6.78 -8.98 2.40
N GLU A 166 -8.04 -8.73 2.05
CA GLU A 166 -9.08 -8.35 3.01
C GLU A 166 -9.25 -9.40 4.12
N ARG A 167 -9.30 -10.70 3.78
CA ARG A 167 -9.41 -11.79 4.78
C ARG A 167 -8.19 -11.93 5.67
N ILE A 168 -6.99 -11.79 5.10
CA ILE A 168 -5.73 -11.84 5.85
C ILE A 168 -5.73 -10.69 6.87
N ILE A 169 -5.97 -9.45 6.42
CA ILE A 169 -6.02 -8.28 7.30
C ILE A 169 -7.11 -8.43 8.36
N GLU A 170 -8.31 -8.92 8.02
CA GLU A 170 -9.39 -9.15 8.98
C GLU A 170 -8.99 -10.09 10.12
N THR A 171 -8.27 -11.17 9.80
CA THR A 171 -7.79 -12.16 10.77
C THR A 171 -6.86 -11.53 11.81
N HIS A 172 -6.04 -10.56 11.40
CA HIS A 172 -5.03 -9.93 12.26
C HIS A 172 -5.51 -8.63 12.93
N VAL A 173 -6.48 -7.91 12.35
CA VAL A 173 -7.07 -6.67 12.92
C VAL A 173 -8.13 -6.97 13.98
N GLY A 174 -8.72 -8.17 13.98
CA GLY A 174 -9.88 -8.51 14.82
C GLY A 174 -9.73 -8.32 16.33
N SER A 175 -8.50 -8.30 16.85
CA SER A 175 -8.18 -8.05 18.26
C SER A 175 -8.14 -6.56 18.64
N HIS A 176 -8.06 -5.65 17.66
CA HIS A 176 -7.81 -4.22 17.88
C HIS A 176 -9.08 -3.35 17.86
N ALA A 177 -10.20 -3.85 17.31
CA ALA A 177 -11.46 -3.12 17.22
C ALA A 177 -12.62 -3.96 17.76
N SER A 178 -13.35 -3.42 18.75
CA SER A 178 -14.53 -4.08 19.34
C SER A 178 -15.79 -3.91 18.48
N GLU A 179 -15.91 -2.79 17.76
CA GLU A 179 -17.07 -2.52 16.91
C GLU A 179 -16.91 -3.14 15.51
N VAL A 180 -17.93 -3.86 15.05
CA VAL A 180 -17.91 -4.58 13.76
C VAL A 180 -17.75 -3.61 12.58
N GLN A 181 -18.43 -2.47 12.62
CA GLN A 181 -18.39 -1.49 11.53
C GLN A 181 -17.03 -0.81 11.42
N GLU A 182 -16.45 -0.43 12.55
CA GLU A 182 -15.12 0.17 12.62
C GLU A 182 -14.04 -0.81 12.16
N ARG A 183 -14.10 -2.07 12.62
CA ARG A 183 -13.23 -3.15 12.17
C ARG A 183 -13.31 -3.33 10.66
N ARG A 184 -14.52 -3.41 10.09
CA ARG A 184 -14.71 -3.61 8.64
C ARG A 184 -14.13 -2.46 7.82
N ARG A 185 -14.29 -1.22 8.30
CA ARG A 185 -13.69 -0.04 7.68
C ARG A 185 -12.15 -0.12 7.72
N ALA A 186 -11.56 -0.37 8.89
CA ALA A 186 -10.12 -0.48 9.05
C ALA A 186 -9.53 -1.58 8.16
N VAL A 187 -10.17 -2.76 8.10
CA VAL A 187 -9.76 -3.86 7.21
C VAL A 187 -9.76 -3.43 5.75
N THR A 188 -10.83 -2.77 5.29
CA THR A 188 -10.94 -2.33 3.90
C THR A 188 -9.85 -1.32 3.53
N GLU A 189 -9.61 -0.34 4.41
CA GLU A 189 -8.62 0.71 4.20
C GLU A 189 -7.18 0.15 4.25
N LEU A 190 -6.88 -0.75 5.19
CA LEU A 190 -5.58 -1.40 5.33
C LEU A 190 -5.30 -2.38 4.18
N ALA A 191 -6.31 -3.12 3.71
CA ALA A 191 -6.16 -3.98 2.54
C ALA A 191 -5.93 -3.16 1.26
N ALA A 192 -6.58 -2.00 1.11
CA ALA A 192 -6.33 -1.07 0.01
C ALA A 192 -4.92 -0.45 0.09
N LEU A 193 -4.48 -0.10 1.30
CA LEU A 193 -3.10 0.35 1.55
C LEU A 193 -2.12 -0.73 1.12
N ALA A 194 -2.28 -1.96 1.61
CA ALA A 194 -1.44 -3.10 1.24
C ALA A 194 -1.43 -3.36 -0.28
N ASP A 195 -2.57 -3.36 -0.96
CA ASP A 195 -2.64 -3.53 -2.43
C ASP A 195 -1.81 -2.45 -3.17
N GLY A 196 -1.72 -1.24 -2.61
CA GLY A 196 -0.86 -0.17 -3.13
C GLY A 196 0.66 -0.45 -3.05
N TRP A 197 1.08 -1.50 -2.35
CA TRP A 197 2.48 -1.95 -2.28
C TRP A 197 2.80 -3.12 -3.24
N TYR A 198 1.79 -3.75 -3.87
CA TYR A 198 1.94 -4.97 -4.72
C TYR A 198 1.52 -4.81 -6.20
#